data_AF-A0A6P7GEL7-F1
#
_entry.id   AF-A0A6P7GEL7-F1
#
_cell.length_a   1.000
_cell.length_b   1.000
_cell.length_c   1.000
_cell.angle_alpha   90.00
_cell.angle_beta   90.00
_cell.angle_gamma   90.00
#
_symmetry.space_group_name_H-M   'P 1'
#
loop_
_entity.id
_entity.type
_entity.pdbx_description
1 polymer ?
#
loop_
_entity_poly.entity_id
_entity_poly.type
_entity_poly.pdbx_seq_one_letter_code
_entity_poly.pdbx_strand_id
1 'polypeptide(L)'
;MVENRYADSGPEFFHAQTIEVSETDRTRFELKFRGLVNSKIIVEYKSDLETQNVTPGGIGQCAVVVDGGWSHRSYGHKYTSTSEISCIIGVHTKKLLFVRIRNTYCGICAINERKQTTTSTHTCYKNWTGSSPAMEADIRIEGFLKSESIHNLQYRTFIGDGDSSVHSKILEKVPYTRKIRKIECANHLTKYMTKNFHEMAKEPATNKKLLSSARINFIGHFCRKLISIYARKDNPCVENLKTDLLNVINHVFGDHEYCKQE
;
A
#
# COMPACT_ATOMS: atom_id res chain seq x y z
N MET A 1 2.05 -24.60 -16.43
CA MET A 1 0.92 -25.15 -15.65
C MET A 1 1.41 -25.29 -14.22
N VAL A 2 1.08 -24.33 -13.36
CA VAL A 2 1.47 -24.38 -11.93
C VAL A 2 0.25 -24.89 -11.19
N GLU A 3 0.33 -26.13 -10.75
CA GLU A 3 -0.73 -26.81 -9.99
C GLU A 3 -1.04 -26.04 -8.70
N ASN A 4 -2.34 -25.81 -8.53
CA ASN A 4 -2.94 -25.10 -7.41
C ASN A 4 -2.96 -26.02 -6.17
N ARG A 5 -1.84 -26.12 -5.44
CA ARG A 5 -1.71 -26.98 -4.24
C ARG A 5 -2.47 -26.49 -2.99
N TYR A 6 -3.47 -25.64 -3.14
CA TYR A 6 -4.26 -25.12 -2.01
C TYR A 6 -5.78 -25.15 -2.28
N ALA A 7 -6.22 -25.94 -3.26
CA ALA A 7 -7.65 -26.13 -3.55
C ALA A 7 -8.36 -27.05 -2.52
N ASP A 8 -7.63 -27.76 -1.66
CA ASP A 8 -8.21 -28.82 -0.80
C ASP A 8 -8.06 -28.62 0.73
N SER A 9 -7.59 -27.47 1.21
CA SER A 9 -7.64 -27.22 2.66
C SER A 9 -9.00 -26.63 3.05
N GLY A 10 -9.98 -27.52 3.26
CA GLY A 10 -11.27 -27.23 3.88
C GLY A 10 -11.16 -26.69 5.33
N PRO A 11 -12.28 -26.59 6.06
CA PRO A 11 -12.41 -25.84 7.33
C PRO A 11 -11.64 -26.41 8.54
N GLU A 12 -10.71 -27.36 8.34
CA GLU A 12 -10.03 -28.10 9.42
C GLU A 12 -8.96 -27.30 10.18
N PHE A 13 -8.61 -26.08 9.76
CA PHE A 13 -7.65 -25.23 10.50
C PHE A 13 -8.27 -24.48 11.71
N PHE A 14 -9.59 -24.59 11.90
CA PHE A 14 -10.29 -24.04 13.06
C PHE A 14 -10.83 -25.17 13.95
N HIS A 15 -9.96 -26.02 14.50
CA HIS A 15 -10.27 -26.57 15.82
C HIS A 15 -10.16 -25.40 16.81
N ALA A 16 -11.29 -24.75 17.07
CA ALA A 16 -11.43 -23.73 18.08
C ALA A 16 -11.14 -24.37 19.45
N GLN A 17 -9.90 -24.31 19.90
CA GLN A 17 -9.66 -24.30 21.34
C GLN A 17 -10.20 -22.96 21.82
N THR A 18 -11.32 -22.99 22.53
CA THR A 18 -11.85 -21.85 23.28
C THR A 18 -10.81 -21.49 24.34
N ILE A 19 -9.91 -20.56 23.99
CA ILE A 19 -8.98 -19.98 24.95
C ILE A 19 -9.70 -18.74 25.46
N GLU A 20 -10.07 -18.75 26.74
CA GLU A 20 -10.64 -17.57 27.40
C GLU A 20 -9.63 -16.43 27.31
N VAL A 21 -10.01 -15.39 26.56
CA VAL A 21 -9.31 -14.11 26.51
C VAL A 21 -10.07 -13.16 27.41
N SER A 22 -9.35 -12.35 28.19
CA SER A 22 -10.02 -11.34 29.01
C SER A 22 -10.86 -10.41 28.12
N GLU A 23 -12.06 -10.04 28.57
CA GLU A 23 -12.97 -9.16 27.83
C GLU A 23 -12.31 -7.80 27.51
N THR A 24 -11.41 -7.36 28.39
CA THR A 24 -10.57 -6.17 28.23
C THR A 24 -9.60 -6.28 27.04
N ASP A 25 -8.96 -7.45 26.87
CA ASP A 25 -8.05 -7.71 25.74
C ASP A 25 -8.80 -7.83 24.42
N ARG A 26 -9.99 -8.45 24.42
CA ARG A 26 -10.90 -8.50 23.26
C ARG A 26 -11.36 -7.10 22.84
N THR A 27 -11.81 -6.29 23.79
CA THR A 27 -12.26 -4.91 23.52
C THR A 27 -11.12 -4.05 22.97
N ARG A 28 -9.92 -4.17 23.54
CA ARG A 28 -8.72 -3.48 23.04
C ARG A 28 -8.37 -3.91 21.60
N PHE A 29 -8.55 -5.20 21.29
CA PHE A 29 -8.33 -5.77 19.97
C PHE A 29 -9.32 -5.21 18.94
N GLU A 30 -10.61 -5.23 19.26
CA GLU A 30 -11.66 -4.69 18.40
C GLU A 30 -11.49 -3.20 18.13
N LEU A 31 -11.18 -2.39 19.15
CA LEU A 31 -10.99 -0.95 18.98
C LEU A 31 -9.81 -0.61 18.06
N LYS A 32 -8.66 -1.27 18.23
CA LYS A 32 -7.46 -1.00 17.42
C LYS A 32 -7.66 -1.41 15.95
N PHE A 33 -8.35 -2.52 15.72
CA PHE A 33 -8.62 -3.01 14.38
C PHE A 33 -9.79 -2.26 13.70
N ARG A 34 -10.86 -1.91 14.43
CA ARG A 34 -11.93 -1.03 13.93
C ARG A 34 -11.35 0.33 13.52
N GLY A 35 -10.49 0.91 14.36
CA GLY A 35 -9.78 2.14 14.02
C GLY A 35 -8.97 1.99 12.73
N LEU A 36 -8.32 0.85 12.51
CA LEU A 36 -7.58 0.57 11.29
C LEU A 36 -8.48 0.42 10.06
N VAL A 37 -9.55 -0.38 10.16
CA VAL A 37 -10.51 -0.56 9.08
C VAL A 37 -11.13 0.79 8.71
N ASN A 38 -11.52 1.59 9.69
CA ASN A 38 -12.22 2.85 9.42
C ASN A 38 -11.31 4.00 9.00
N SER A 39 -10.04 4.05 9.44
CA SER A 39 -9.11 5.16 9.14
C SER A 39 -8.22 4.96 7.92
N LYS A 40 -7.91 3.70 7.57
CA LYS A 40 -6.94 3.37 6.50
C LYS A 40 -7.52 2.56 5.36
N ILE A 41 -8.68 1.93 5.55
CA ILE A 41 -9.36 1.19 4.50
C ILE A 41 -10.33 2.12 3.79
N ILE A 42 -9.79 3.00 2.96
CA ILE A 42 -10.56 3.52 1.84
C ILE A 42 -10.29 2.57 0.68
N VAL A 43 -11.04 1.46 0.63
CA VAL A 43 -10.86 0.44 -0.40
C VAL A 43 -10.99 1.08 -1.76
N GLU A 44 -10.13 0.63 -2.67
CA GLU A 44 -10.31 0.65 -4.12
C GLU A 44 -11.79 0.47 -4.50
N TYR A 45 -12.55 1.55 -4.59
CA TYR A 45 -13.89 1.48 -5.14
C TYR A 45 -13.84 2.00 -6.56
N LYS A 46 -14.12 1.10 -7.49
CA LYS A 46 -14.06 1.39 -8.92
C LYS A 46 -14.90 2.63 -9.25
N SER A 47 -16.14 2.76 -8.74
CA SER A 47 -17.00 3.90 -9.08
C SER A 47 -16.47 5.26 -8.60
N ASP A 48 -15.92 5.35 -7.39
CA ASP A 48 -15.37 6.60 -6.83
C ASP A 48 -14.07 7.02 -7.54
N LEU A 49 -13.37 6.04 -8.12
CA LEU A 49 -12.15 6.23 -8.90
C LEU A 49 -12.43 6.36 -10.41
N GLU A 50 -13.64 6.01 -10.86
CA GLU A 50 -14.14 6.08 -12.24
C GLU A 50 -14.82 7.41 -12.56
N THR A 51 -15.17 8.23 -11.57
CA THR A 51 -15.69 9.58 -11.83
C THR A 51 -14.61 10.47 -12.45
N GLN A 52 -14.54 10.43 -13.78
CA GLN A 52 -13.83 11.41 -14.59
C GLN A 52 -14.57 12.74 -14.48
N ASN A 53 -14.21 13.49 -13.45
CA ASN A 53 -14.72 14.84 -13.29
C ASN A 53 -13.86 15.78 -14.13
N VAL A 54 -14.48 16.78 -14.72
CA VAL A 54 -13.77 17.86 -15.41
C VAL A 54 -13.88 19.10 -14.54
N THR A 55 -12.77 19.81 -14.33
CA THR A 55 -12.83 21.12 -13.66
C THR A 55 -13.60 22.12 -14.52
N PRO A 56 -14.09 23.23 -13.94
CA PRO A 56 -14.65 24.32 -14.76
C PRO A 56 -13.70 24.83 -15.85
N GLY A 57 -12.38 24.64 -15.69
CA GLY A 57 -11.35 24.98 -16.67
C GLY A 57 -11.03 23.89 -17.70
N GLY A 58 -11.83 22.83 -17.80
CA GLY A 58 -11.64 21.78 -18.82
C GLY A 58 -10.55 20.74 -18.52
N ILE A 59 -10.01 20.72 -17.30
CA ILE A 59 -8.96 19.77 -16.89
C ILE A 59 -9.61 18.50 -16.34
N GLY A 60 -9.25 17.34 -16.88
CA GLY A 60 -9.77 16.06 -16.40
C GLY A 60 -9.24 15.69 -15.01
N GLN A 61 -9.99 14.91 -14.25
CA GLN A 61 -9.60 14.41 -12.94
C GLN A 61 -9.63 12.89 -12.94
N CYS A 62 -8.61 12.28 -12.33
CA CYS A 62 -8.55 10.83 -12.23
C CYS A 62 -7.90 10.36 -10.94
N ALA A 63 -8.10 9.07 -10.68
CA ALA A 63 -7.34 8.34 -9.68
C ALA A 63 -6.13 7.64 -10.29
N VAL A 64 -5.04 7.59 -9.53
CA VAL A 64 -3.79 6.95 -9.95
C VAL A 64 -3.28 5.95 -8.91
N VAL A 65 -2.52 4.95 -9.34
CA VAL A 65 -1.69 4.11 -8.48
C VAL A 65 -0.27 4.61 -8.62
N VAL A 66 0.43 4.75 -7.49
CA VAL A 66 1.85 5.12 -7.45
C VAL A 66 2.64 4.01 -6.78
N ASP A 67 3.74 3.61 -7.41
CA ASP A 67 4.66 2.64 -6.83
C ASP A 67 6.10 3.01 -7.18
N GLY A 68 7.04 2.45 -6.43
CA GLY A 68 8.47 2.72 -6.57
C GLY A 68 9.32 1.49 -6.28
N GLY A 69 10.45 1.39 -6.96
CA GLY A 69 11.43 0.33 -6.80
C GLY A 69 12.81 0.91 -6.58
N TRP A 70 13.58 0.27 -5.70
CA TRP A 70 14.95 0.65 -5.40
C TRP A 70 15.92 -0.41 -5.89
N SER A 71 17.08 0.00 -6.38
CA SER A 71 18.15 -0.92 -6.83
C SER A 71 18.75 -1.75 -5.69
N HIS A 72 18.61 -1.28 -4.45
CA HIS A 72 19.10 -1.95 -3.27
C HIS A 72 18.24 -1.54 -2.07
N ARG A 73 17.42 -2.48 -1.57
CA ARG A 73 16.60 -2.26 -0.36
C ARG A 73 16.82 -3.44 0.59
N SER A 74 17.24 -3.15 1.82
CA SER A 74 16.90 -4.02 2.95
C SER A 74 15.88 -3.28 3.80
N TYR A 75 14.65 -3.82 3.83
CA TYR A 75 13.54 -3.25 4.56
C TYR A 75 13.93 -3.06 6.03
N GLY A 76 13.89 -1.81 6.53
CA GLY A 76 14.20 -1.48 7.92
C GLY A 76 15.69 -1.48 8.30
N HIS A 77 16.62 -1.78 7.39
CA HIS A 77 18.04 -1.96 7.77
C HIS A 77 19.05 -1.16 6.93
N LYS A 78 18.75 -0.77 5.68
CA LYS A 78 19.66 0.07 4.85
C LYS A 78 18.88 0.99 3.90
N TYR A 79 19.06 2.30 4.06
CA TYR A 79 18.49 3.37 3.22
C TYR A 79 19.53 3.95 2.25
N THR A 80 20.32 3.09 1.62
CA THR A 80 21.52 3.47 0.84
C THR A 80 21.38 3.16 -0.65
N SER A 81 20.16 3.10 -1.17
CA SER A 81 19.94 2.79 -2.58
C SER A 81 20.51 3.91 -3.45
N THR A 82 21.28 3.52 -4.46
CA THR A 82 21.86 4.45 -5.42
C THR A 82 20.92 4.83 -6.55
N SER A 83 19.84 4.07 -6.74
CA SER A 83 18.89 4.30 -7.81
C SER A 83 17.48 3.94 -7.38
N GLU A 84 16.54 4.83 -7.70
CA GLU A 84 15.12 4.59 -7.52
C GLU A 84 14.38 4.86 -8.84
N ILE A 85 13.42 4.01 -9.14
CA ILE A 85 12.40 4.24 -10.16
C ILE A 85 11.05 4.40 -9.47
N SER A 86 10.24 5.36 -9.91
CA SER A 86 8.83 5.40 -9.51
C SER A 86 7.94 5.71 -10.71
N CYS A 87 6.74 5.14 -10.69
CA CYS A 87 5.74 5.25 -11.74
C CYS A 87 4.37 5.69 -11.19
N ILE A 88 3.60 6.33 -12.06
CA ILE A 88 2.21 6.73 -11.84
C ILE A 88 1.39 6.10 -12.96
N ILE A 89 0.37 5.33 -12.60
CA ILE A 89 -0.49 4.60 -13.52
C ILE A 89 -1.95 5.00 -13.27
N GLY A 90 -2.72 5.27 -14.32
CA GLY A 90 -4.15 5.56 -14.17
C GLY A 90 -4.93 4.35 -13.66
N VAL A 91 -5.73 4.50 -12.60
CA VAL A 91 -6.50 3.39 -12.02
C VAL A 91 -7.47 2.80 -13.02
N HIS A 92 -8.20 3.64 -13.75
CA HIS A 92 -9.19 3.18 -14.72
C HIS A 92 -8.54 2.69 -16.01
N THR A 93 -7.69 3.53 -16.62
CA THR A 93 -7.13 3.27 -17.95
C THR A 93 -6.02 2.22 -17.94
N LYS A 94 -5.42 1.95 -16.77
CA LYS A 94 -4.22 1.12 -16.61
C LYS A 94 -3.02 1.60 -17.43
N LYS A 95 -3.07 2.84 -17.93
CA LYS A 95 -2.01 3.45 -18.73
C LYS A 95 -0.95 4.06 -17.83
N LEU A 96 0.31 3.97 -18.25
CA LEU A 96 1.41 4.68 -17.64
C LEU A 96 1.25 6.18 -17.91
N LEU A 97 1.14 6.97 -16.84
CA LEU A 97 1.02 8.42 -16.90
C LEU A 97 2.36 9.09 -16.63
N PHE A 98 3.20 8.51 -15.78
CA PHE A 98 4.51 9.06 -15.48
C PHE A 98 5.48 7.96 -15.05
N VAL A 99 6.74 8.10 -15.44
CA VAL A 99 7.84 7.28 -14.92
C VAL A 99 9.08 8.14 -14.81
N ARG A 100 9.85 7.96 -13.74
CA ARG A 100 11.10 8.67 -13.57
C ARG A 100 12.08 7.85 -12.75
N ILE A 101 13.36 8.08 -13.02
CA ILE A 101 14.49 7.48 -12.31
C ILE A 101 15.28 8.59 -11.64
N ARG A 102 15.66 8.36 -10.38
CA ARG A 102 16.66 9.15 -9.64
C ARG A 102 17.86 8.28 -9.36
N ASN A 103 19.05 8.78 -9.67
CA ASN A 103 20.28 8.01 -9.57
C ASN A 103 21.41 8.88 -9.01
N THR A 104 22.08 8.39 -7.97
CA THR A 104 23.26 9.01 -7.34
C THR A 104 24.57 8.46 -7.87
N TYR A 105 24.53 7.36 -8.62
CA TYR A 105 25.70 6.62 -9.03
C TYR A 105 25.85 6.52 -10.56
N CYS A 106 27.05 6.82 -11.03
CA CYS A 106 27.49 6.50 -12.37
C CYS A 106 28.82 5.74 -12.27
N GLY A 107 28.88 4.54 -12.86
CA GLY A 107 30.07 3.70 -12.84
C GLY A 107 31.26 4.35 -13.57
N ILE A 108 30.99 5.02 -14.68
CA ILE A 108 32.03 5.73 -15.46
C ILE A 108 32.58 6.92 -14.66
N CYS A 109 31.71 7.72 -14.04
CA CYS A 109 32.14 8.79 -13.14
C CYS A 109 32.97 8.26 -11.96
N ALA A 110 32.55 7.15 -11.33
CA ALA A 110 33.28 6.56 -10.21
C ALA A 110 34.66 6.04 -10.61
N ILE A 111 34.81 5.49 -11.81
CA ILE A 111 36.11 5.06 -12.35
C ILE A 111 37.01 6.27 -12.61
N ASN A 112 36.48 7.29 -13.26
CA ASN A 112 37.18 8.54 -13.55
C ASN A 112 37.69 9.21 -12.26
N GLU A 113 36.84 9.28 -11.23
CA GLU A 113 37.19 9.81 -9.91
C GLU A 113 38.35 9.03 -9.27
N ARG A 114 38.29 7.69 -9.28
CA ARG A 114 39.37 6.83 -8.75
C ARG A 114 40.68 6.99 -9.53
N LYS A 115 40.59 7.17 -10.84
CA LYS A 115 41.76 7.32 -11.73
C LYS A 115 42.27 8.77 -11.80
N GLN A 116 41.56 9.73 -11.19
CA GLN A 116 41.80 11.16 -11.31
C GLN A 116 41.84 11.63 -12.77
N THR A 117 40.96 11.06 -13.61
CA THR A 117 40.84 11.41 -15.04
C THR A 117 39.48 12.04 -15.33
N THR A 118 39.42 12.90 -16.34
CA THR A 118 38.17 13.59 -16.77
C THR A 118 37.66 13.12 -18.14
N THR A 119 38.38 12.19 -18.78
CA THR A 119 38.40 12.03 -20.25
C THR A 119 37.39 11.07 -20.87
N SER A 120 36.58 10.33 -20.09
CA SER A 120 35.57 9.46 -20.70
C SER A 120 34.26 10.22 -20.96
N THR A 121 34.10 10.69 -22.19
CA THR A 121 32.82 11.17 -22.70
C THR A 121 31.79 10.05 -22.60
N HIS A 122 30.71 10.29 -21.85
CA HIS A 122 29.62 9.33 -21.70
C HIS A 122 28.32 10.04 -21.36
N THR A 123 27.19 9.35 -21.58
CA THR A 123 25.89 9.81 -21.10
C THR A 123 25.77 9.50 -19.61
N CYS A 124 25.90 10.52 -18.77
CA CYS A 124 25.77 10.38 -17.33
C CYS A 124 24.31 10.46 -16.91
N TYR A 125 23.80 9.39 -16.29
CA TYR A 125 22.43 9.35 -15.75
C TYR A 125 22.36 9.70 -14.25
N LYS A 126 23.49 10.13 -13.65
CA LYS A 126 23.50 10.65 -12.28
C LYS A 126 22.75 11.98 -12.25
N ASN A 127 21.64 12.02 -11.53
CA ASN A 127 20.71 13.16 -11.51
C ASN A 127 20.13 13.43 -10.10
N TRP A 128 20.69 12.80 -9.07
CA TRP A 128 20.26 12.96 -7.69
C TRP A 128 21.46 13.14 -6.76
N THR A 129 21.34 14.09 -5.84
CA THR A 129 22.34 14.36 -4.79
C THR A 129 21.76 14.28 -3.38
N GLY A 130 20.45 14.08 -3.24
CA GLY A 130 19.78 13.92 -1.95
C GLY A 130 19.89 12.50 -1.39
N SER A 131 19.18 12.25 -0.29
CA SER A 131 19.10 10.91 0.32
C SER A 131 18.23 9.95 -0.49
N SER A 132 18.44 8.64 -0.33
CA SER A 132 17.64 7.61 -1.00
C SER A 132 16.14 7.72 -0.68
N PRO A 133 15.70 7.92 0.58
CA PRO A 133 14.26 8.10 0.88
C PRO A 133 13.64 9.36 0.27
N ALA A 134 14.45 10.35 -0.11
CA ALA A 134 13.95 11.58 -0.70
C ALA A 134 13.72 11.46 -2.23
N MET A 135 14.30 10.45 -2.89
CA MET A 135 14.10 10.19 -4.32
C MET A 135 12.62 9.93 -4.63
N GLU A 136 11.95 9.08 -3.86
CA GLU A 136 10.54 8.72 -4.03
C GLU A 136 9.59 9.92 -3.94
N ALA A 137 9.79 10.72 -2.90
CA ALA A 137 9.00 11.94 -2.73
C ALA A 137 9.20 12.87 -3.92
N ASP A 138 10.45 13.07 -4.34
CA ASP A 138 10.80 13.97 -5.43
C ASP A 138 10.22 13.52 -6.79
N ILE A 139 10.34 12.23 -7.12
CA ILE A 139 9.75 11.65 -8.33
C ILE A 139 8.23 11.83 -8.33
N ARG A 140 7.56 11.54 -7.22
CA ARG A 140 6.11 11.66 -7.12
C ARG A 140 5.65 13.11 -7.26
N ILE A 141 6.31 14.05 -6.59
CA ILE A 141 6.01 15.48 -6.71
C ILE A 141 6.19 15.93 -8.17
N GLU A 142 7.29 15.54 -8.83
CA GLU A 142 7.51 15.85 -10.25
C GLU A 142 6.37 15.33 -11.14
N GLY A 143 5.94 14.08 -10.92
CA GLY A 143 4.86 13.47 -11.68
C GLY A 143 3.51 14.17 -11.50
N PHE A 144 3.21 14.62 -10.28
CA PHE A 144 2.00 15.41 -10.01
C PHE A 144 2.08 16.82 -10.61
N LEU A 145 3.23 17.50 -10.52
CA LEU A 145 3.42 18.83 -11.09
C LEU A 145 3.29 18.83 -12.63
N LYS A 146 3.69 17.74 -13.29
CA LYS A 146 3.64 17.61 -14.76
C LYS A 146 2.33 17.03 -15.31
N SER A 147 1.43 16.59 -14.44
CA SER A 147 0.18 15.93 -14.82
C SER A 147 -0.69 16.75 -15.78
N GLU A 148 -0.89 18.05 -15.49
CA GLU A 148 -1.70 18.94 -16.30
C GLU A 148 -1.02 19.27 -17.63
N SER A 149 0.28 19.55 -17.63
CA SER A 149 1.00 19.92 -18.86
C SER A 149 1.20 18.77 -19.83
N ILE A 150 1.37 17.54 -19.33
CA ILE A 150 1.57 16.36 -20.18
C ILE A 150 0.23 15.76 -20.63
N HIS A 151 -0.76 15.67 -19.73
CA HIS A 151 -1.97 14.88 -19.96
C HIS A 151 -3.27 15.66 -19.84
N ASN A 152 -3.23 16.94 -19.47
CA ASN A 152 -4.42 17.71 -19.08
C ASN A 152 -5.24 17.02 -17.97
N LEU A 153 -4.54 16.45 -16.97
CA LEU A 153 -5.12 15.71 -15.86
C LEU A 153 -4.69 16.25 -14.49
N GLN A 154 -5.60 16.21 -13.52
CA GLN A 154 -5.33 16.35 -12.09
C GLN A 154 -5.50 15.01 -11.37
N TYR A 155 -4.48 14.56 -10.65
CA TYR A 155 -4.54 13.34 -9.85
C TYR A 155 -5.21 13.63 -8.50
N ARG A 156 -6.52 13.40 -8.42
CA ARG A 156 -7.32 13.75 -7.21
C ARG A 156 -7.22 12.72 -6.10
N THR A 157 -7.00 11.47 -6.47
CA THR A 157 -6.80 10.37 -5.54
C THR A 157 -5.59 9.59 -5.98
N PHE A 158 -4.71 9.21 -5.06
CA PHE A 158 -3.67 8.24 -5.36
C PHE A 158 -3.67 7.08 -4.37
N ILE A 159 -3.42 5.88 -4.89
CA ILE A 159 -3.22 4.66 -4.13
C ILE A 159 -1.71 4.40 -4.07
N GLY A 160 -1.15 4.27 -2.88
CA GLY A 160 0.29 4.08 -2.72
C GLY A 160 0.69 3.36 -1.45
N ASP A 161 2.00 3.34 -1.19
CA ASP A 161 2.60 2.83 0.04
C ASP A 161 2.22 3.70 1.26
N GLY A 162 2.30 3.11 2.46
CA GLY A 162 2.08 3.62 3.81
C GLY A 162 2.88 4.86 4.21
N ASP A 163 3.77 5.35 3.37
CA ASP A 163 4.65 6.47 3.73
C ASP A 163 3.87 7.79 3.74
N SER A 164 3.67 8.33 4.94
CA SER A 164 2.89 9.55 5.18
C SER A 164 3.63 10.82 4.74
N SER A 165 4.97 10.81 4.74
CA SER A 165 5.81 11.98 4.44
C SER A 165 5.68 12.47 2.99
N VAL A 166 5.37 11.58 2.06
CA VAL A 166 5.18 11.90 0.64
C VAL A 166 3.88 12.67 0.42
N HIS A 167 2.79 12.26 1.06
CA HIS A 167 1.48 12.89 0.89
C HIS A 167 1.49 14.34 1.35
N SER A 168 2.10 14.63 2.50
CA SER A 168 2.23 16.01 2.99
C SER A 168 2.99 16.91 2.01
N LYS A 169 4.09 16.42 1.42
CA LYS A 169 4.87 17.18 0.44
C LYS A 169 4.11 17.40 -0.88
N ILE A 170 3.30 16.42 -1.29
CA ILE A 170 2.41 16.58 -2.45
C ILE A 170 1.38 17.69 -2.17
N LEU A 171 0.73 17.67 -1.00
CA LEU A 171 -0.23 18.71 -0.63
C LEU A 171 0.38 20.11 -0.52
N GLU A 172 1.65 20.20 -0.10
CA GLU A 172 2.39 21.45 0.00
C GLU A 172 2.77 22.03 -1.38
N LYS A 173 3.25 21.17 -2.29
CA LYS A 173 3.90 21.62 -3.53
C LYS A 173 3.01 21.59 -4.77
N VAL A 174 1.96 20.77 -4.79
CA VAL A 174 1.13 20.58 -5.98
C VAL A 174 -0.03 21.59 -5.96
N PRO A 175 -0.11 22.53 -6.93
CA PRO A 175 -1.00 23.68 -6.88
C PRO A 175 -2.45 23.37 -7.30
N TYR A 176 -2.94 22.17 -7.00
CA TYR A 176 -4.32 21.82 -7.33
C TYR A 176 -5.32 22.57 -6.44
N THR A 177 -6.44 23.00 -7.03
CA THR A 177 -7.50 23.78 -6.34
C THR A 177 -8.22 23.07 -5.20
N ARG A 178 -8.15 21.74 -5.13
CA ARG A 178 -8.78 20.91 -4.08
C ARG A 178 -7.76 19.91 -3.55
N LYS A 179 -7.94 19.50 -2.30
CA LYS A 179 -7.04 18.56 -1.62
C LYS A 179 -6.96 17.20 -2.34
N ILE A 180 -5.75 16.66 -2.41
CA ILE A 180 -5.46 15.32 -2.96
C ILE A 180 -5.69 14.28 -1.87
N ARG A 181 -6.46 13.24 -2.18
CA ARG A 181 -6.75 12.13 -1.27
C ARG A 181 -5.72 11.02 -1.43
N LYS A 182 -5.19 10.51 -0.32
CA LYS A 182 -4.37 9.29 -0.27
C LYS A 182 -5.24 8.10 0.08
N ILE A 183 -5.03 7.00 -0.63
CA ILE A 183 -5.51 5.66 -0.28
C ILE A 183 -4.28 4.78 -0.02
N GLU A 184 -4.32 4.02 1.06
CA GLU A 184 -3.31 3.00 1.34
C GLU A 184 -3.56 1.75 0.50
N CYS A 185 -2.52 1.19 -0.12
CA CYS A 185 -2.67 -0.03 -0.90
C CYS A 185 -2.98 -1.24 -0.01
N ALA A 186 -3.70 -2.21 -0.56
CA ALA A 186 -4.12 -3.42 0.16
C ALA A 186 -2.95 -4.18 0.81
N ASN A 187 -1.78 -4.18 0.16
CA ASN A 187 -0.59 -4.84 0.70
C ASN A 187 -0.08 -4.15 1.98
N HIS A 188 -0.06 -2.82 2.02
CA HIS A 188 0.38 -2.07 3.20
C HIS A 188 -0.61 -2.17 4.34
N LEU A 189 -1.91 -2.18 4.02
CA LEU A 189 -2.94 -2.49 4.98
C LEU A 189 -2.74 -3.86 5.63
N THR A 190 -2.57 -4.92 4.82
CA THR A 190 -2.36 -6.28 5.33
C THR A 190 -1.09 -6.38 6.17
N LYS A 191 0.04 -5.80 5.71
CA LYS A 191 1.30 -5.77 6.48
C LYS A 191 1.15 -5.05 7.81
N TYR A 192 0.45 -3.92 7.82
CA TYR A 192 0.24 -3.15 9.04
C TYR A 192 -0.65 -3.94 10.01
N MET A 193 -1.71 -4.61 9.53
CA MET A 193 -2.53 -5.50 10.35
C MET A 193 -1.72 -6.63 10.96
N THR A 194 -0.97 -7.39 10.15
CA THR A 194 -0.19 -8.53 10.65
C THR A 194 0.88 -8.08 11.64
N LYS A 195 1.52 -6.93 11.41
CA LYS A 195 2.43 -6.31 12.39
C LYS A 195 1.74 -6.08 13.74
N ASN A 196 0.53 -5.52 13.75
CA ASN A 196 -0.20 -5.30 15.00
C ASN A 196 -0.57 -6.61 15.70
N PHE A 197 -1.00 -7.64 14.95
CA PHE A 197 -1.25 -8.94 15.55
C PHE A 197 0.02 -9.56 16.14
N HIS A 198 1.17 -9.41 15.48
CA HIS A 198 2.45 -9.85 16.04
C HIS A 198 2.87 -9.08 17.29
N GLU A 199 2.60 -7.78 17.37
CA GLU A 199 2.83 -6.99 18.59
C GLU A 199 1.93 -7.46 19.74
N MET A 200 0.67 -7.80 19.43
CA MET A 200 -0.31 -8.26 20.42
C MET A 200 -0.11 -9.69 20.87
N ALA A 201 0.44 -10.56 20.00
CA ALA A 201 0.81 -11.92 20.36
C ALA A 201 1.91 -11.98 21.45
N LYS A 202 2.57 -10.85 21.74
CA LYS A 202 3.59 -10.75 22.79
C LYS A 202 2.99 -10.79 24.18
N GLU A 203 1.84 -10.14 24.40
CA GLU A 203 1.26 -9.97 25.74
C GLU A 203 -0.28 -9.88 25.71
N PRO A 204 -0.99 -10.48 26.68
CA PRO A 204 -0.47 -11.47 27.64
C PRO A 204 -0.01 -12.76 26.94
N ALA A 205 0.81 -13.58 27.60
CA ALA A 205 1.36 -14.81 27.02
C ALA A 205 0.30 -15.78 26.44
N THR A 206 -0.94 -15.71 26.95
CA THR A 206 -2.11 -16.45 26.43
C THR A 206 -2.43 -16.09 24.97
N ASN A 207 -2.19 -14.84 24.54
CA ASN A 207 -2.39 -14.40 23.16
C ASN A 207 -1.50 -15.14 22.17
N LYS A 208 -0.33 -15.63 22.58
CA LYS A 208 0.59 -16.34 21.68
C LYS A 208 0.00 -17.65 21.14
N LYS A 209 -0.89 -18.30 21.91
CA LYS A 209 -1.61 -19.50 21.47
C LYS A 209 -2.70 -19.17 20.45
N LEU A 210 -3.38 -18.03 20.63
CA LEU A 210 -4.46 -17.57 19.76
C LEU A 210 -3.94 -16.94 18.46
N LEU A 211 -2.88 -16.14 18.55
CA LEU A 211 -2.25 -15.38 17.47
C LEU A 211 -0.89 -15.97 17.13
N SER A 212 -0.84 -17.27 16.83
CA SER A 212 0.38 -17.90 16.33
C SER A 212 0.80 -17.28 14.99
N SER A 213 2.10 -17.31 14.65
CA SER A 213 2.59 -16.75 13.39
C SER A 213 1.88 -17.34 12.17
N ALA A 214 1.54 -18.63 12.19
CA ALA A 214 0.79 -19.29 11.12
C ALA A 214 -0.62 -18.69 10.98
N ARG A 215 -1.34 -18.50 12.11
CA ARG A 215 -2.66 -17.86 12.12
C ARG A 215 -2.61 -16.42 11.64
N ILE A 216 -1.64 -15.63 12.10
CA ILE A 216 -1.47 -14.23 11.67
C ILE A 216 -1.25 -14.14 10.16
N ASN A 217 -0.40 -15.01 9.60
CA ASN A 217 -0.17 -15.07 8.16
C ASN A 217 -1.43 -15.48 7.40
N PHE A 218 -2.16 -16.48 7.89
CA PHE A 218 -3.44 -16.91 7.31
C PHE A 218 -4.45 -15.77 7.28
N ILE A 219 -4.63 -15.05 8.40
CA ILE A 219 -5.50 -13.87 8.50
C ILE A 219 -5.10 -12.82 7.47
N GLY A 220 -3.80 -12.52 7.36
CA GLY A 220 -3.29 -11.57 6.39
C GLY A 220 -3.64 -11.97 4.94
N HIS A 221 -3.41 -13.23 4.59
CA HIS A 221 -3.77 -13.77 3.27
C HIS A 221 -5.28 -13.73 3.02
N PHE A 222 -6.08 -14.10 4.01
CA PHE A 222 -7.54 -14.08 3.92
C PHE A 222 -8.05 -12.67 3.65
N CYS A 223 -7.65 -11.68 4.46
CA CYS A 223 -8.05 -10.29 4.26
C CYS A 223 -7.61 -9.76 2.89
N ARG A 224 -6.41 -10.12 2.43
CA ARG A 224 -5.94 -9.72 1.09
C ARG A 224 -6.78 -10.33 -0.03
N LYS A 225 -7.18 -11.60 0.12
CA LYS A 225 -8.06 -12.31 -0.81
C LYS A 225 -9.46 -11.70 -0.81
N LEU A 226 -10.02 -11.42 0.37
CA LEU A 226 -11.32 -10.77 0.54
C LEU A 226 -11.37 -9.42 -0.16
N ILE A 227 -10.36 -8.55 0.06
CA ILE A 227 -10.22 -7.27 -0.66
C ILE A 227 -10.20 -7.50 -2.18
N SER A 228 -9.45 -8.50 -2.66
CA SER A 228 -9.39 -8.81 -4.09
C SER A 228 -10.71 -9.33 -4.66
N ILE A 229 -11.50 -10.07 -3.89
CA ILE A 229 -12.82 -10.56 -4.33
C ILE A 229 -13.77 -9.38 -4.48
N TYR A 230 -13.84 -8.52 -3.46
CA TYR A 230 -14.67 -7.33 -3.49
C TYR A 230 -14.28 -6.38 -4.62
N ALA A 231 -12.98 -6.14 -4.83
CA ALA A 231 -12.49 -5.29 -5.92
C ALA A 231 -12.87 -5.80 -7.33
N ARG A 232 -13.28 -7.07 -7.47
CA ARG A 232 -13.72 -7.68 -8.75
C ARG A 232 -15.23 -7.77 -8.91
N LYS A 233 -16.03 -7.41 -7.89
CA LYS A 233 -17.50 -7.38 -8.01
C LYS A 233 -17.92 -6.23 -8.93
N ASP A 234 -18.99 -6.44 -9.69
CA ASP A 234 -19.56 -5.39 -10.57
C ASP A 234 -20.10 -4.21 -9.75
N ASN A 235 -20.75 -4.52 -8.62
CA ASN A 235 -21.17 -3.57 -7.60
C ASN A 235 -20.55 -3.97 -6.26
N PRO A 236 -19.29 -3.60 -5.99
CA PRO A 236 -18.73 -3.83 -4.66
C PRO A 236 -19.58 -3.09 -3.61
N CYS A 237 -19.49 -3.44 -2.34
CA CYS A 237 -20.04 -2.59 -1.28
C CYS A 237 -18.93 -2.42 -0.25
N VAL A 238 -18.46 -1.17 -0.09
CA VAL A 238 -17.36 -0.85 0.84
C VAL A 238 -17.77 -1.20 2.26
N GLU A 239 -19.01 -0.90 2.63
CA GLU A 239 -19.51 -1.23 3.97
C GLU A 239 -19.58 -2.74 4.19
N ASN A 240 -19.99 -3.53 3.19
CA ASN A 240 -19.95 -4.99 3.30
C ASN A 240 -18.52 -5.53 3.44
N LEU A 241 -17.56 -4.96 2.70
CA LEU A 241 -16.15 -5.33 2.85
C LEU A 241 -15.60 -4.94 4.22
N LYS A 242 -15.96 -3.75 4.73
CA LYS A 242 -15.59 -3.33 6.09
C LYS A 242 -16.16 -4.30 7.12
N THR A 243 -17.45 -4.62 7.04
CA THR A 243 -18.09 -5.60 7.92
C THR A 243 -17.42 -6.96 7.85
N ASP A 244 -17.17 -7.49 6.64
CA ASP A 244 -16.53 -8.79 6.48
C ASP A 244 -15.08 -8.78 6.99
N LEU A 245 -14.34 -7.68 6.83
CA LEU A 245 -12.99 -7.53 7.39
C LEU A 245 -13.03 -7.42 8.92
N LEU A 246 -13.98 -6.68 9.49
CA LEU A 246 -14.18 -6.58 10.94
C LEU A 246 -14.54 -7.93 11.54
N ASN A 247 -15.35 -8.73 10.84
CA ASN A 247 -15.74 -10.06 11.30
C ASN A 247 -14.55 -11.02 11.39
N VAL A 248 -13.46 -10.80 10.63
CA VAL A 248 -12.25 -11.64 10.76
C VAL A 248 -11.76 -11.72 12.20
N ILE A 249 -11.91 -10.65 12.98
CA ILE A 249 -11.63 -10.64 14.42
C ILE A 249 -12.43 -11.69 15.17
N ASN A 250 -13.74 -11.73 14.94
CA ASN A 250 -14.64 -12.63 15.64
C ASN A 250 -14.24 -14.07 15.35
N HIS A 251 -13.91 -14.38 14.09
CA HIS A 251 -13.38 -15.70 13.70
C HIS A 251 -12.05 -16.06 14.39
N VAL A 252 -11.16 -15.08 14.66
CA VAL A 252 -9.90 -15.34 15.38
C VAL A 252 -10.17 -15.83 16.81
N PHE A 253 -11.21 -15.31 17.45
CA PHE A 253 -11.62 -15.68 18.80
C PHE A 253 -12.67 -16.80 18.85
N GLY A 254 -12.99 -17.42 17.70
CA GLY A 254 -13.99 -18.49 17.62
C GLY A 254 -15.44 -18.01 17.77
N ASP A 255 -15.67 -16.70 17.65
CA ASP A 255 -17.00 -16.10 17.65
C ASP A 255 -17.55 -16.08 16.21
N HIS A 256 -18.64 -16.82 16.02
CA HIS A 256 -19.32 -16.99 14.74
C HIS A 256 -20.69 -16.31 14.68
N GLU A 257 -21.06 -15.51 15.68
CA GLU A 257 -22.37 -14.82 15.77
C GLU A 257 -22.65 -13.94 14.53
N TYR A 258 -21.60 -13.35 13.97
CA TYR A 258 -21.68 -12.41 12.83
C TYR A 258 -21.39 -13.07 11.47
N CYS A 259 -21.28 -14.40 11.42
CA CYS A 259 -21.11 -15.11 10.15
C CYS A 259 -22.40 -15.05 9.35
N LYS A 260 -22.30 -14.73 8.05
CA LYS A 260 -23.45 -14.89 7.14
C LYS A 260 -23.72 -16.38 7.01
N GLN A 261 -24.96 -16.79 7.27
CA GLN A 261 -25.43 -18.13 6.93
C GLN A 261 -25.40 -18.26 5.41
N GLU A 262 -24.76 -19.31 4.90
CA GLU A 262 -24.79 -19.65 3.47
C GLU A 262 -26.18 -20.12 3.03
#